data_AF-A0A3L7NGB7-F1
#
_entry.id   AF-A0A3L7NGB7-F1
#
_cell.length_a   1.000
_cell.length_b   1.000
_cell.length_c   1.000
_cell.angle_alpha   90.00
_cell.angle_beta   90.00
_cell.angle_gamma   90.00
#
_symmetry.space_group_name_H-M   'P 1'
#
loop_
_entity.id
_entity.type
_entity.pdbx_description
1 polymer ?
#
loop_
_entity_poly.entity_id
_entity_poly.type
_entity_poly.pdbx_seq_one_letter_code
_entity_poly.pdbx_strand_id
1 'polypeptide(L)'
;MNAKLTLVTVMLMLSRLASAAPAAKLFDVTLEDVRGGGRMLNVGFYDKLPLPEAVDKIVRESLEHAILVDPTIDILATGFLGEDVLDDTQYSGSLVYHSSTKKVLTVDEDRGVVRTTSKTADYVVELEEQQTLRGIKPQRKWLSVTIVFSKKPSRDAAYAAIVSEIRKLSDKDLDINAYVSIGDPKVKTSWRQMKDDDDAFIFGDFKASSKKIMRKGKQIE
;
A
#
# COMPACT_ATOMS: atom_id res chain seq x y z
N MET A 1 -29.21 12.63 -19.29
CA MET A 1 -29.03 11.18 -19.49
C MET A 1 -28.80 10.58 -18.11
N ASN A 2 -29.82 9.91 -17.55
CA ASN A 2 -29.85 9.49 -16.15
C ASN A 2 -29.00 8.22 -15.97
N ALA A 3 -27.92 8.31 -15.19
CA ALA A 3 -27.13 7.15 -14.80
C ALA A 3 -27.93 6.35 -13.75
N LYS A 4 -28.26 5.10 -14.07
CA LYS A 4 -28.85 4.14 -13.13
C LYS A 4 -27.72 3.54 -12.29
N LEU A 5 -27.69 3.90 -11.01
CA LEU A 5 -26.86 3.25 -10.00
C LEU A 5 -27.44 1.84 -9.78
N THR A 6 -26.72 0.80 -10.22
CA THR A 6 -27.14 -0.58 -10.00
C THR A 6 -26.34 -1.14 -8.83
N LEU A 7 -26.92 -1.07 -7.63
CA LEU A 7 -26.36 -1.69 -6.43
C LEU A 7 -26.59 -3.21 -6.52
N VAL A 8 -25.53 -3.97 -6.75
CA VAL A 8 -25.60 -5.44 -6.71
C VAL A 8 -25.07 -5.91 -5.36
N THR A 9 -25.99 -6.31 -4.47
CA THR A 9 -25.65 -6.96 -3.20
C THR A 9 -25.53 -8.46 -3.43
N VAL A 10 -24.32 -9.01 -3.38
CA VAL A 10 -24.10 -10.46 -3.41
C VAL A 10 -24.19 -10.99 -1.99
N MET A 11 -25.29 -11.71 -1.69
CA MET A 11 -25.53 -12.32 -0.39
C MET A 11 -25.21 -13.82 -0.48
N LEU A 12 -24.08 -14.26 0.09
CA LEU A 12 -23.78 -15.69 0.23
C LEU A 12 -24.57 -16.26 1.42
N MET A 13 -25.59 -17.07 1.15
CA MET A 13 -26.27 -17.86 2.19
C MET A 13 -25.82 -19.32 2.15
N LEU A 14 -25.11 -19.77 3.19
CA LEU A 14 -25.03 -21.19 3.54
C LEU A 14 -26.18 -21.52 4.50
N SER A 15 -27.14 -22.31 4.03
CA SER A 15 -28.28 -22.77 4.84
C SER A 15 -27.89 -23.96 5.73
N ARG A 16 -27.85 -23.74 7.05
CA ARG A 16 -28.19 -24.75 8.06
C ARG A 16 -29.01 -24.10 9.18
N LEU A 17 -30.20 -24.65 9.41
CA LEU A 17 -31.14 -24.27 10.46
C LEU A 17 -30.54 -24.55 11.84
N ALA A 18 -30.09 -23.49 12.50
CA ALA A 18 -30.08 -23.32 13.94
C ALA A 18 -30.36 -21.83 14.16
N SER A 19 -31.21 -21.47 15.12
CA SER A 19 -31.43 -20.09 15.52
C SER A 19 -30.16 -19.56 16.20
N ALA A 20 -29.15 -19.28 15.40
CA ALA A 20 -27.97 -18.53 15.81
C ALA A 20 -28.41 -17.08 16.05
N ALA A 21 -27.86 -16.46 17.09
CA ALA A 21 -27.79 -15.00 17.13
C ALA A 21 -27.36 -14.48 15.74
N PRO A 22 -27.88 -13.34 15.25
CA PRO A 22 -27.45 -12.81 13.96
C PRO A 22 -25.93 -12.81 13.95
N ALA A 23 -25.34 -13.60 13.05
CA ALA A 23 -23.89 -13.73 12.97
C ALA A 23 -23.35 -12.31 12.89
N ALA A 24 -22.46 -11.94 13.82
CA ALA A 24 -21.84 -10.63 13.79
C ALA A 24 -21.27 -10.44 12.38
N LYS A 25 -21.76 -9.42 11.67
CA LYS A 25 -21.32 -9.15 10.30
C LYS A 25 -19.83 -8.80 10.42
N LEU A 26 -18.97 -9.65 9.86
CA LEU A 26 -17.51 -9.51 10.01
C LEU A 26 -16.94 -8.49 9.03
N PHE A 27 -17.56 -8.39 7.84
CA PHE A 27 -17.21 -7.43 6.82
C PHE A 27 -18.39 -7.18 5.87
N ASP A 28 -18.28 -6.14 5.06
CA ASP A 28 -19.11 -5.91 3.89
C ASP A 28 -18.29 -5.76 2.61
N VAL A 29 -18.98 -5.93 1.48
CA VAL A 29 -18.39 -5.80 0.15
C VAL A 29 -19.33 -4.93 -0.68
N THR A 30 -18.79 -3.88 -1.27
CA THR A 30 -19.49 -3.01 -2.22
C THR A 30 -18.73 -2.98 -3.53
N LEU A 31 -19.44 -2.95 -4.65
CA LEU A 31 -18.88 -2.85 -5.99
C LEU A 31 -19.54 -1.66 -6.69
N GLU A 32 -18.73 -0.67 -7.09
CA GLU A 32 -19.19 0.60 -7.64
C GLU A 32 -18.48 0.92 -8.94
N ASP A 33 -19.21 1.47 -9.93
CA ASP A 33 -18.60 1.96 -11.16
C ASP A 33 -17.87 3.30 -10.91
N VAL A 34 -16.65 3.43 -11.41
CA VAL A 34 -15.84 4.64 -11.24
C VAL A 34 -15.97 5.56 -12.45
N ARG A 35 -16.08 6.87 -12.19
CA ARG A 35 -16.11 7.88 -13.24
C ARG A 35 -14.77 7.87 -13.99
N GLY A 36 -14.81 7.45 -15.26
CA GLY A 36 -13.60 7.26 -16.09
C GLY A 36 -13.42 5.83 -16.60
N GLY A 37 -14.29 4.91 -16.18
CA GLY A 37 -14.22 3.48 -16.51
C GLY A 37 -13.63 2.67 -15.36
N GLY A 38 -13.91 1.37 -15.34
CA GLY A 38 -13.50 0.49 -14.24
C GLY A 38 -14.51 0.42 -13.09
N ARG A 39 -14.22 -0.44 -12.11
CA ARG A 39 -14.98 -0.59 -10.87
C ARG A 39 -14.08 -0.53 -9.64
N MET A 40 -14.64 -0.04 -8.54
CA MET A 40 -14.06 -0.10 -7.21
C MET A 40 -14.79 -1.16 -6.39
N LEU A 41 -14.06 -2.10 -5.81
CA LEU A 41 -14.55 -3.08 -4.86
C LEU A 41 -14.03 -2.72 -3.47
N ASN A 42 -14.90 -2.25 -2.58
CA ASN A 42 -14.51 -1.94 -1.20
C ASN A 42 -14.89 -3.10 -0.30
N VAL A 43 -13.94 -3.56 0.52
CA VAL A 43 -14.14 -4.59 1.54
C VAL A 43 -13.99 -3.94 2.92
N GLY A 44 -15.09 -3.62 3.60
CA GLY A 44 -15.08 -2.96 4.90
C GLY A 44 -15.12 -3.96 6.04
N PHE A 45 -14.09 -3.99 6.88
CA PHE A 45 -14.05 -4.79 8.10
C PHE A 45 -14.61 -3.99 9.29
N TYR A 46 -15.36 -4.66 10.15
CA TYR A 46 -15.94 -4.06 11.35
C TYR A 46 -15.11 -4.38 12.60
N ASP A 47 -15.10 -3.47 13.57
CA ASP A 47 -14.47 -3.54 14.90
C ASP A 47 -12.96 -3.83 14.94
N LYS A 48 -12.56 -5.03 14.54
CA LYS A 48 -11.18 -5.51 14.59
C LYS A 48 -10.84 -6.31 13.34
N LEU A 49 -9.67 -6.03 12.79
CA LEU A 49 -9.13 -6.82 11.69
C LEU A 49 -8.85 -8.28 12.10
N PRO A 50 -9.23 -9.25 11.25
CA PRO A 50 -8.70 -10.61 11.29
C PRO A 50 -7.16 -10.63 11.19
N LEU A 51 -6.58 -11.83 11.29
CA LEU A 51 -5.16 -12.02 10.96
C LEU A 51 -4.87 -11.58 9.51
N PRO A 52 -3.68 -11.04 9.20
CA PRO A 52 -3.35 -10.55 7.86
C PRO A 52 -3.67 -11.52 6.71
N GLU A 53 -3.35 -12.81 6.87
CA GLU A 53 -3.64 -13.84 5.87
C GLU A 53 -5.14 -14.01 5.60
N ALA A 54 -5.98 -13.82 6.61
CA ALA A 54 -7.42 -13.90 6.48
C ALA A 54 -7.98 -12.65 5.79
N VAL A 55 -7.45 -11.46 6.10
CA VAL A 55 -7.77 -10.21 5.39
C VAL A 55 -7.46 -10.35 3.90
N ASP A 56 -6.26 -10.81 3.57
CA ASP A 56 -5.81 -11.02 2.19
C ASP A 56 -6.69 -11.99 1.42
N LYS A 57 -7.05 -13.10 2.07
CA LYS A 57 -7.94 -14.10 1.49
C LYS A 57 -9.32 -13.51 1.20
N ILE A 58 -9.92 -12.79 2.15
CA ILE A 58 -11.25 -12.19 2.00
C ILE A 58 -11.26 -11.16 0.86
N VAL A 59 -10.26 -10.29 0.79
CA VAL A 59 -10.16 -9.28 -0.28
C VAL A 59 -10.00 -9.94 -1.64
N ARG A 60 -9.12 -10.95 -1.74
CA ARG A 60 -8.90 -11.71 -2.98
C ARG A 60 -10.14 -12.45 -3.45
N GLU A 61 -10.80 -13.22 -2.59
CA GLU A 61 -12.01 -13.97 -2.93
C GLU A 61 -13.16 -13.03 -3.35
N SER A 62 -13.28 -11.88 -2.68
CA SER A 62 -14.27 -10.87 -3.05
C SER A 62 -14.02 -10.30 -4.45
N LEU A 63 -12.74 -10.05 -4.80
CA LEU A 63 -12.34 -9.62 -6.15
C LEU A 63 -12.61 -10.71 -7.19
N GLU A 64 -12.27 -11.96 -6.90
CA GLU A 64 -12.53 -13.09 -7.79
C GLU A 64 -14.03 -13.24 -8.08
N HIS A 65 -14.90 -13.08 -7.08
CA HIS A 65 -16.35 -13.05 -7.30
C HIS A 65 -16.80 -11.85 -8.13
N ALA A 66 -16.24 -10.65 -7.91
CA ALA A 66 -16.58 -9.47 -8.69
C ALA A 66 -16.18 -9.59 -10.18
N ILE A 67 -15.05 -10.25 -10.46
CA ILE A 67 -14.60 -10.56 -11.83
C ILE A 67 -15.63 -11.43 -12.57
N LEU A 68 -16.29 -12.37 -11.88
CA LEU A 68 -17.31 -13.22 -12.48
C LEU A 68 -18.58 -12.45 -12.90
N VAL A 69 -18.85 -11.29 -12.28
CA VAL A 69 -19.98 -10.43 -12.67
C VAL A 69 -19.73 -9.78 -14.03
N ASP A 70 -18.52 -9.28 -14.27
CA ASP A 70 -18.11 -8.74 -15.56
C ASP A 70 -16.58 -8.80 -15.71
N PRO A 71 -16.04 -9.77 -16.48
CA PRO A 71 -14.60 -9.92 -16.64
C PRO A 71 -14.01 -8.93 -17.63
N THR A 72 -14.82 -8.07 -18.26
CA THR A 72 -14.37 -7.13 -19.30
C THR A 72 -13.95 -5.77 -18.77
N ILE A 73 -14.12 -5.55 -17.47
CA ILE A 73 -13.87 -4.27 -16.79
C ILE A 73 -12.73 -4.43 -15.79
N ASP A 74 -11.84 -3.44 -15.71
CA ASP A 74 -10.79 -3.39 -14.70
C ASP A 74 -11.40 -3.13 -13.31
N ILE A 75 -10.89 -3.78 -12.27
CA ILE A 75 -11.43 -3.66 -10.91
C ILE A 75 -10.29 -3.37 -9.93
N LEU A 76 -10.40 -2.29 -9.16
CA LEU A 76 -9.55 -2.02 -8.00
C LEU A 76 -10.27 -2.51 -6.75
N ALA A 77 -9.65 -3.43 -6.00
CA ALA A 77 -10.14 -3.91 -4.73
C ALA A 77 -9.31 -3.33 -3.57
N THR A 78 -10.00 -2.75 -2.59
CA THR A 78 -9.38 -2.10 -1.43
C THR A 78 -10.07 -2.54 -0.16
N GLY A 79 -9.28 -2.91 0.85
CA GLY A 79 -9.77 -3.18 2.20
C GLY A 79 -9.87 -1.90 3.03
N PHE A 80 -10.79 -1.89 3.99
CA PHE A 80 -10.97 -0.77 4.93
C PHE A 80 -11.20 -1.29 6.36
N LEU A 81 -10.71 -0.55 7.37
CA LEU A 81 -11.15 -0.68 8.75
C LEU A 81 -11.83 0.64 9.16
N GLY A 82 -13.16 0.64 9.23
CA GLY A 82 -13.90 1.90 9.30
C GLY A 82 -13.63 2.74 8.05
N GLU A 83 -13.10 3.95 8.23
CA GLU A 83 -12.72 4.86 7.13
C GLU A 83 -11.26 4.72 6.71
N ASP A 84 -10.45 3.95 7.43
CA ASP A 84 -9.02 3.84 7.20
C ASP A 84 -8.73 2.81 6.09
N VAL A 85 -8.04 3.26 5.05
CA VAL A 85 -7.57 2.39 3.97
C VAL A 85 -6.52 1.44 4.49
N LEU A 86 -6.67 0.20 4.08
CA LEU A 86 -5.73 -0.84 4.39
C LEU A 86 -4.48 -0.76 3.44
N ASP A 87 -3.26 -0.57 4.00
CA ASP A 87 -1.93 -0.53 3.34
C ASP A 87 -1.11 -1.86 3.25
N ASP A 88 -0.11 -1.87 2.36
CA ASP A 88 0.74 -3.05 2.06
C ASP A 88 1.74 -3.43 3.18
N THR A 89 1.82 -2.64 4.25
CA THR A 89 2.69 -2.90 5.41
C THR A 89 2.00 -3.73 6.49
N GLN A 90 0.72 -4.05 6.30
CA GLN A 90 -0.07 -4.84 7.25
C GLN A 90 -0.69 -6.10 6.61
N TYR A 91 -0.93 -6.08 5.31
CA TYR A 91 -1.44 -7.19 4.47
C TYR A 91 -1.01 -6.92 3.01
N SER A 92 -1.59 -7.57 2.01
CA SER A 92 -1.22 -7.44 0.58
C SER A 92 -1.59 -6.08 -0.05
N GLY A 93 -2.11 -5.14 0.74
CA GLY A 93 -2.63 -3.85 0.27
C GLY A 93 -3.85 -3.99 -0.63
N SER A 94 -3.95 -3.11 -1.62
CA SER A 94 -5.00 -3.17 -2.65
C SER A 94 -4.62 -4.09 -3.81
N LEU A 95 -5.62 -4.70 -4.44
CA LEU A 95 -5.46 -5.57 -5.61
C LEU A 95 -6.11 -4.95 -6.84
N VAL A 96 -5.51 -5.16 -8.01
CA VAL A 96 -6.01 -4.66 -9.29
C VAL A 96 -6.25 -5.85 -10.22
N TYR A 97 -7.48 -6.01 -10.70
CA TYR A 97 -7.79 -6.86 -11.83
C TYR A 97 -7.67 -6.08 -13.13
N HIS A 98 -6.85 -6.59 -14.04
CA HIS A 98 -6.75 -6.10 -15.41
C HIS A 98 -7.53 -6.98 -16.36
N SER A 99 -8.61 -6.44 -16.91
CA SER A 99 -9.48 -7.12 -17.88
C SER A 99 -8.75 -7.48 -19.18
N SER A 100 -7.77 -6.68 -19.60
CA SER A 100 -7.00 -6.90 -20.84
C SER A 100 -6.04 -8.08 -20.77
N THR A 101 -5.45 -8.33 -19.59
CA THR A 101 -4.49 -9.42 -19.36
C THR A 101 -5.08 -10.58 -18.54
N LYS A 102 -6.29 -10.41 -18.00
CA LYS A 102 -6.99 -11.35 -17.11
C LYS A 102 -6.16 -11.70 -15.86
N LYS A 103 -5.41 -10.73 -15.33
CA LYS A 103 -4.54 -10.93 -14.15
C LYS A 103 -5.03 -10.11 -12.97
N VAL A 104 -4.89 -10.69 -11.78
CA VAL A 104 -4.95 -9.98 -10.50
C VAL A 104 -3.53 -9.65 -10.09
N LEU A 105 -3.26 -8.38 -9.88
CA LEU A 105 -1.95 -7.82 -9.52
C LEU A 105 -2.09 -7.07 -8.20
N THR A 106 -1.00 -6.93 -7.45
CA THR A 106 -0.87 -5.88 -6.45
C THR A 106 -0.78 -4.51 -7.13
N VAL A 107 -1.07 -3.43 -6.41
CA VAL A 107 -0.91 -2.06 -6.94
C VAL A 107 0.54 -1.80 -7.40
N ASP A 108 1.53 -2.38 -6.74
CA ASP A 108 2.93 -2.22 -7.14
C ASP A 108 3.26 -2.93 -8.45
N GLU A 109 2.76 -4.15 -8.62
CA GLU A 109 2.91 -4.89 -9.87
C GLU A 109 2.19 -4.17 -11.02
N ASP A 110 0.99 -3.64 -10.79
CA ASP A 110 0.25 -2.82 -11.75
C ASP A 110 1.04 -1.56 -12.15
N ARG A 111 1.63 -0.88 -11.16
CA ARG A 111 2.46 0.30 -11.36
C ARG A 111 3.84 -0.02 -11.95
N GLY A 112 4.22 -1.30 -12.06
CA GLY A 112 5.55 -1.71 -12.48
C GLY A 112 6.65 -1.24 -11.53
N VAL A 113 6.35 -1.18 -10.22
CA VAL A 113 7.32 -0.83 -9.19
C VAL A 113 8.42 -1.87 -9.17
N VAL A 114 9.66 -1.42 -9.39
CA VAL A 114 10.83 -2.28 -9.33
C VAL A 114 11.42 -2.20 -7.92
N ARG A 115 11.50 -3.34 -7.24
CA ARG A 115 12.04 -3.47 -5.88
C ARG A 115 13.43 -4.08 -5.89
N THR A 116 14.33 -3.49 -5.12
CA THR A 116 15.64 -4.07 -4.82
C THR A 116 15.89 -3.99 -3.33
N THR A 117 16.41 -5.06 -2.75
CA THR A 117 16.78 -5.12 -1.33
C THR A 117 18.28 -5.25 -1.20
N SER A 118 18.88 -4.43 -0.35
CA SER A 118 20.29 -4.54 0.02
C SER A 118 20.42 -4.60 1.54
N LYS A 119 21.55 -5.11 2.02
CA LYS A 119 21.80 -5.28 3.45
C LYS A 119 23.12 -4.63 3.84
N THR A 120 23.10 -3.87 4.93
CA THR A 120 24.29 -3.35 5.61
C THR A 120 24.55 -4.17 6.88
N ALA A 121 25.58 -3.82 7.64
CA ALA A 121 25.82 -4.43 8.95
C ALA A 121 24.65 -4.16 9.93
N ASP A 122 24.03 -2.98 9.83
CA ASP A 122 23.13 -2.44 10.85
C ASP A 122 21.65 -2.47 10.45
N TYR A 123 21.36 -2.42 9.15
CA TYR A 123 20.00 -2.34 8.62
C TYR A 123 19.85 -2.99 7.24
N VAL A 124 18.61 -3.16 6.81
CA VAL A 124 18.23 -3.55 5.45
C VAL A 124 17.66 -2.33 4.74
N VAL A 125 17.91 -2.20 3.45
CA VAL A 125 17.37 -1.12 2.62
C VAL A 125 16.49 -1.76 1.54
N GLU A 126 15.23 -1.37 1.51
CA GLU A 126 14.33 -1.62 0.39
C GLU A 126 14.26 -0.35 -0.47
N LEU A 127 14.66 -0.48 -1.73
CA LEU A 127 14.61 0.58 -2.73
C LEU A 127 13.53 0.23 -3.76
N GLU A 128 12.63 1.17 -3.98
CA GLU A 128 11.57 1.08 -4.97
C GLU A 128 11.67 2.23 -5.97
N GLU A 129 11.69 1.93 -7.28
CA GLU A 129 11.45 2.95 -8.31
C GLU A 129 9.94 3.09 -8.51
N GLN A 130 9.41 4.23 -8.07
CA GLN A 130 8.00 4.57 -8.12
C GLN A 130 7.72 5.48 -9.31
N GLN A 131 6.48 5.48 -9.77
CA GLN A 131 6.03 6.38 -10.84
C GLN A 131 4.58 6.83 -10.65
N THR A 132 4.23 7.95 -11.29
CA THR A 132 2.85 8.44 -11.32
C THR A 132 1.93 7.41 -11.95
N LEU A 133 0.68 7.35 -11.46
CA LEU A 133 -0.36 6.51 -12.03
C LEU A 133 -0.51 6.73 -13.55
N ARG A 134 -0.86 5.66 -14.26
CA ARG A 134 -1.11 5.69 -15.69
C ARG A 134 -2.15 6.77 -16.02
N GLY A 135 -1.85 7.61 -17.00
CA GLY A 135 -2.73 8.70 -17.46
C GLY A 135 -2.47 10.06 -16.80
N ILE A 136 -1.72 10.12 -15.69
CA ILE A 136 -1.28 11.40 -15.11
C ILE A 136 -0.14 11.99 -15.98
N LYS A 137 -0.28 13.25 -16.38
CA LYS A 137 0.75 14.00 -17.14
C LYS A 137 1.14 15.28 -16.39
N PRO A 138 2.44 15.62 -16.30
CA PRO A 138 3.58 14.84 -16.80
C PRO A 138 3.80 13.56 -15.96
N GLN A 139 4.32 12.51 -16.61
CA GLN A 139 4.76 11.32 -15.89
C GLN A 139 5.97 11.68 -15.05
N ARG A 140 5.97 11.31 -13.77
CA ARG A 140 7.10 11.52 -12.86
C ARG A 140 7.55 10.19 -12.28
N LYS A 141 8.86 10.04 -12.12
CA LYS A 141 9.51 8.94 -11.42
C LYS A 141 10.23 9.45 -10.18
N TRP A 142 10.31 8.62 -9.15
CA TRP A 142 11.05 8.91 -7.93
C TRP A 142 11.50 7.61 -7.27
N LEU A 143 12.44 7.71 -6.33
CA LEU A 143 12.88 6.58 -5.53
C LEU A 143 12.20 6.64 -4.16
N SER A 144 11.66 5.52 -3.71
CA SER A 144 11.25 5.30 -2.32
C SER A 144 12.29 4.40 -1.65
N VAL A 145 12.84 4.84 -0.52
CA VAL A 145 13.88 4.13 0.23
C VAL A 145 13.36 3.84 1.61
N THR A 146 13.16 2.56 1.95
CA THR A 146 12.77 2.13 3.30
C THR A 146 13.97 1.50 3.98
N ILE A 147 14.47 2.16 5.03
CA ILE A 147 15.60 1.71 5.84
C ILE A 147 15.05 1.00 7.08
N VAL A 148 15.27 -0.31 7.18
CA VAL A 148 14.68 -1.17 8.19
C VAL A 148 15.72 -1.62 9.21
N PHE A 149 15.56 -1.17 10.45
CA PHE A 149 16.34 -1.63 11.58
C PHE A 149 15.61 -2.74 12.33
N SER A 150 16.35 -3.77 12.75
CA SER A 150 15.78 -4.86 13.59
C SER A 150 15.41 -4.41 15.00
N LYS A 151 16.02 -3.32 15.49
CA LYS A 151 15.77 -2.69 16.78
C LYS A 151 15.74 -1.18 16.59
N LYS A 152 15.01 -0.46 17.44
CA LYS A 152 14.92 1.01 17.39
C LYS A 152 16.34 1.62 17.48
N PRO A 153 16.85 2.31 16.43
CA PRO A 153 18.14 2.99 16.50
C PRO A 153 18.01 4.30 17.30
N SER A 154 19.14 4.94 17.60
CA SER A 154 19.12 6.33 18.04
C SER A 154 18.63 7.24 16.90
N ARG A 155 18.11 8.42 17.27
CA ARG A 155 17.68 9.43 16.30
C ARG A 155 18.80 9.81 15.33
N ASP A 156 20.00 10.06 15.85
CA ASP A 156 21.16 10.44 15.03
C ASP A 156 21.57 9.32 14.07
N ALA A 157 21.53 8.06 14.52
CA ALA A 157 21.80 6.91 13.66
C ALA A 157 20.75 6.77 12.54
N ALA A 158 19.47 7.05 12.83
CA ALA A 158 18.41 7.03 11.83
C ALA A 158 18.62 8.10 10.75
N TYR A 159 18.96 9.34 11.13
CA TYR A 159 19.24 10.40 10.16
C TYR A 159 20.55 10.18 9.40
N ALA A 160 21.59 9.67 10.05
CA ALA A 160 22.84 9.30 9.38
C ALA A 160 22.60 8.23 8.32
N ALA A 161 21.74 7.24 8.59
CA ALA A 161 21.35 6.23 7.62
C ALA A 161 20.58 6.86 6.44
N ILE A 162 19.61 7.76 6.71
CA ILE A 162 18.89 8.51 5.66
C ILE A 162 19.87 9.24 4.74
N VAL A 163 20.78 10.04 5.30
CA VAL A 163 21.75 10.82 4.53
C VAL A 163 22.66 9.89 3.72
N SER A 164 23.19 8.84 4.35
CA SER A 164 24.03 7.84 3.69
C SER A 164 23.34 7.21 2.47
N GLU A 165 22.13 6.70 2.64
CA GLU A 165 21.42 6.00 1.55
C GLU A 165 20.99 6.95 0.44
N ILE A 166 20.54 8.17 0.77
CA ILE A 166 20.23 9.19 -0.23
C ILE A 166 21.48 9.55 -1.05
N ARG A 167 22.63 9.74 -0.39
CA ARG A 167 23.87 10.14 -1.09
C ARG A 167 24.34 9.07 -2.07
N LYS A 168 24.25 7.78 -1.71
CA LYS A 168 24.55 6.65 -2.64
C LYS A 168 23.68 6.67 -3.90
N LEU A 169 22.47 7.22 -3.81
CA LEU A 169 21.49 7.22 -4.89
C LEU A 169 21.39 8.57 -5.62
N SER A 170 22.08 9.60 -5.14
CA SER A 170 21.92 10.99 -5.61
C SER A 170 22.34 11.22 -7.08
N ASP A 171 23.21 10.36 -7.61
CA ASP A 171 23.65 10.37 -9.01
C ASP A 171 22.59 9.88 -10.00
N LYS A 172 21.52 9.24 -9.51
CA LYS A 172 20.40 8.77 -10.36
C LYS A 172 19.51 9.89 -10.89
N ASP A 173 19.70 11.12 -10.40
CA ASP A 173 18.95 12.32 -10.78
C ASP A 173 17.42 12.20 -10.64
N LEU A 174 16.98 11.40 -9.66
CA LEU A 174 15.58 11.27 -9.27
C LEU A 174 15.36 11.90 -7.89
N ASP A 175 14.15 12.40 -7.66
CA ASP A 175 13.71 12.71 -6.30
C ASP A 175 13.71 11.43 -5.46
N ILE A 176 14.05 11.54 -4.17
CA ILE A 176 14.15 10.39 -3.26
C ILE A 176 13.36 10.71 -2.00
N ASN A 177 12.48 9.81 -1.59
CA ASN A 177 11.87 9.84 -0.28
C ASN A 177 12.45 8.68 0.53
N ALA A 178 13.10 8.99 1.65
CA ALA A 178 13.68 7.99 2.54
C ALA A 178 12.93 7.94 3.86
N TYR A 179 12.59 6.73 4.28
CA TYR A 179 11.85 6.44 5.52
C TYR A 179 12.66 5.49 6.39
N VAL A 180 12.49 5.62 7.70
CA VAL A 180 13.09 4.69 8.66
C VAL A 180 12.00 3.88 9.31
N SER A 181 12.15 2.55 9.31
CA SER A 181 11.23 1.59 9.90
C SER A 181 11.94 0.68 10.88
N ILE A 182 11.18 0.14 11.83
CA ILE A 182 11.63 -0.82 12.83
C ILE A 182 10.80 -2.09 12.65
N GLY A 183 11.45 -3.25 12.61
CA GLY A 183 10.79 -4.55 12.46
C GLY A 183 11.76 -5.65 12.03
N ASP A 184 11.26 -6.88 11.88
CA ASP A 184 12.05 -7.96 11.29
C ASP A 184 12.24 -7.68 9.79
N PRO A 185 13.49 -7.50 9.29
CA PRO A 185 13.73 -7.22 7.88
C PRO A 185 13.25 -8.31 6.91
N LYS A 186 12.93 -9.51 7.40
CA LYS A 186 12.37 -10.60 6.58
C LYS A 186 10.85 -10.62 6.56
N VAL A 187 10.19 -9.84 7.41
CA VAL A 187 8.74 -9.85 7.59
C VAL A 187 8.23 -8.42 7.43
N LYS A 188 7.89 -8.03 6.19
CA LYS A 188 7.43 -6.67 5.85
C LYS A 188 6.24 -6.22 6.71
N THR A 189 5.34 -7.14 7.06
CA THR A 189 4.17 -6.86 7.92
C THR A 189 4.51 -6.45 9.36
N SER A 190 5.75 -6.70 9.79
CA SER A 190 6.26 -6.27 11.10
C SER A 190 6.81 -4.85 11.11
N TRP A 191 6.99 -4.24 9.92
CA TRP A 191 7.65 -2.95 9.81
C TRP A 191 6.73 -1.84 10.28
N ARG A 192 7.24 -0.98 11.15
CA ARG A 192 6.55 0.21 11.63
C ARG A 192 7.46 1.40 11.45
N GLN A 193 6.96 2.43 10.76
CA GLN A 193 7.74 3.65 10.54
C GLN A 193 8.12 4.28 11.89
N MET A 194 9.39 4.58 12.06
CA MET A 194 9.93 5.16 13.28
C MET A 194 9.43 6.59 13.45
N LYS A 195 8.94 6.89 14.66
CA LYS A 195 8.62 8.24 15.11
C LYS A 195 9.78 8.85 15.87
N ASP A 196 9.94 10.15 15.68
CA ASP A 196 10.84 11.05 16.41
C ASP A 196 10.21 11.48 17.74
N ASP A 197 10.92 12.28 18.54
CA ASP A 197 10.48 12.71 19.88
C ASP A 197 9.24 13.62 19.84
N ASP A 198 8.98 14.27 18.70
CA ASP A 198 7.78 15.08 18.44
C ASP A 198 6.57 14.25 17.97
N ASP A 199 6.63 12.92 18.11
CA ASP A 199 5.68 11.92 17.59
C ASP A 199 5.51 11.95 16.06
N ALA A 200 6.30 12.76 15.35
CA ALA A 200 6.29 12.80 13.90
C ALA A 200 7.23 11.74 13.32
N PHE A 201 6.89 11.21 12.15
CA PHE A 201 7.75 10.24 11.50
C PHE A 201 9.14 10.79 11.15
N ILE A 202 10.13 9.90 11.22
CA ILE A 202 11.47 10.13 10.72
C ILE A 202 11.48 9.79 9.23
N PHE A 203 11.82 10.79 8.43
CA PHE A 203 11.98 10.69 6.99
C PHE A 203 12.91 11.80 6.48
N GLY A 204 13.40 11.64 5.25
CA GLY A 204 14.16 12.66 4.54
C GLY A 204 13.80 12.67 3.06
N ASP A 205 13.63 13.85 2.51
CA ASP A 205 13.34 14.09 1.10
C ASP A 205 14.57 14.67 0.42
N PHE A 206 15.01 14.04 -0.67
CA PHE A 206 15.97 14.61 -1.60
C PHE A 206 15.26 15.15 -2.82
N LYS A 207 15.56 16.40 -3.17
CA LYS A 207 15.15 17.00 -4.44
C LYS A 207 16.30 17.01 -5.41
N ALA A 208 16.15 16.33 -6.55
CA ALA A 208 17.20 16.24 -7.55
C ALA A 208 17.60 17.63 -8.08
N SER A 209 16.64 18.55 -8.20
CA SER A 209 16.86 19.92 -8.67
C SER A 209 17.72 20.77 -7.75
N SER A 210 17.62 20.58 -6.42
CA SER A 210 18.38 21.37 -5.45
C SER A 210 19.56 20.61 -4.84
N LYS A 211 19.63 19.29 -5.04
CA LYS A 211 20.61 18.37 -4.43
C LYS A 211 20.67 18.47 -2.90
N LYS A 212 19.56 18.84 -2.27
CA LYS A 212 19.42 19.02 -0.81
C LYS A 212 18.58 17.91 -0.19
N ILE A 213 18.93 17.54 1.04
CA ILE A 213 18.17 16.61 1.87
C ILE A 213 17.40 17.40 2.93
N MET A 214 16.09 17.21 2.97
CA MET A 214 15.16 18.02 3.75
C MET A 214 14.25 17.14 4.62
N ARG A 215 13.85 17.65 5.78
CA ARG A 215 12.70 17.14 6.56
C ARG A 215 11.79 18.32 6.90
N LYS A 216 10.51 18.25 6.52
CA LYS A 216 9.52 19.32 6.78
C LYS A 216 10.05 20.73 6.40
N GLY A 217 10.75 20.84 5.27
CA GLY A 217 11.32 22.11 4.79
C GLY A 217 12.58 22.59 5.51
N LYS A 218 13.15 21.84 6.47
CA LYS A 218 14.45 22.10 7.08
C LYS A 218 15.52 21.20 6.48
N GLN A 219 16.67 21.77 6.15
CA GLN A 219 17.81 21.00 5.68
C GLN A 219 18.37 20.18 6.86
N ILE A 220 18.57 18.87 6.65
CA ILE A 220 19.06 17.95 7.69
C ILE A 220 20.53 17.52 7.46
N GLU A 221 21.18 18.15 6.48
CA GLU A 221 22.60 18.06 6.17
C GLU A 221 23.17 19.46 5.96
#